data_AF-A0A2L0D3B5-F1
#
_entry.id   AF-A0A2L0D3B5-F1
#
_cell.length_a   1.000
_cell.length_b   1.000
_cell.length_c   1.000
_cell.angle_alpha   90.00
_cell.angle_beta   90.00
_cell.angle_gamma   90.00
#
_symmetry.space_group_name_H-M   'P 1'
#
loop_
_entity.id
_entity.type
_entity.pdbx_description
1 polymer ?
#
loop_
_entity_poly.entity_id
_entity_poly.type
_entity_poly.pdbx_seq_one_letter_code
_entity_poly.pdbx_strand_id
1 'polypeptide(L)'
;MGIKVDLGHSESQAASGTRMLEEMSQVLRKSKHSISMYTQDVSMLKGKAYEASRAYQTEVILPAISFANDYYKELQLALKKLPSDYQTMVDSKSWSEEELQELIDSERRSIHLLENQIHHVNILKGMKTESKRSILESLNRSMDLHDSNVRQYEDLLEKLRVFDTYSASVFDGVNELKGIVQEALSLAKSSWNAQASHYNSTDKMLLLLAKAKTISVKNFIEDYGLSRPKGMSDKDYSVYVGEVKQQVDTLLKDGWSKKAIKEGYIATVNVAYDSNKEMSIEDQLGEYFDDAHTVGSALFNNMMTVAYKDTKEGQQKTLDMVYKILGAEVDKNGFLQMTNMKITDSDKTGAYQFTTNMDDALTFDDTFSSIVQDVYPKGLPIETKEGSKTFLRAQETHQFRYYMDKKNNDALRATYPDEANDLERIKRYNGDSPSSKFTGEKARLHNKYQGDPEDYKKHIEQYGENFKYVTPSAKKGFHSEFIINDKTNNLVSQWHAYEFDENGNVTSDPDKAYTKEEQMQLVDGNSVNYAENSDGNYHTKVDSDPVSIYDPEVRKEVRKGWKDPLTGRRNKNELNYFDIDNSEEKANKKLKGR
;
A
#
# COMPACT_ATOMS: atom_id res chain seq x y z
N MET A 1 8.94 -43.79 -9.90
CA MET A 1 9.11 -42.80 -8.81
C MET A 1 7.91 -41.90 -8.93
N GLY A 2 7.01 -41.89 -7.94
CA GLY A 2 5.88 -40.96 -7.93
C GLY A 2 6.32 -39.56 -7.52
N ILE A 3 5.39 -38.61 -7.67
CA ILE A 3 5.63 -37.19 -7.41
C ILE A 3 5.73 -36.96 -5.90
N LYS A 4 6.77 -36.25 -5.45
CA LYS A 4 6.92 -35.88 -4.04
C LYS A 4 7.43 -34.45 -3.89
N VAL A 5 6.70 -33.64 -3.13
CA VAL A 5 7.10 -32.28 -2.77
C VAL A 5 7.31 -32.19 -1.26
N ASP A 6 8.54 -31.86 -0.86
CA ASP A 6 8.87 -31.44 0.50
C ASP A 6 8.90 -29.91 0.56
N LEU A 7 7.81 -29.32 1.04
CA LEU A 7 7.63 -27.88 1.07
C LEU A 7 8.66 -27.20 2.00
N GLY A 8 8.92 -27.77 3.17
CA GLY A 8 9.89 -27.22 4.11
C GLY A 8 11.32 -27.25 3.56
N HIS A 9 11.69 -28.31 2.84
CA HIS A 9 12.97 -28.38 2.15
C HIS A 9 13.05 -27.38 0.99
N SER A 10 11.99 -27.27 0.19
CA SER A 10 11.89 -26.31 -0.92
C SER A 10 12.03 -24.86 -0.44
N GLU A 11 11.32 -24.48 0.64
CA GLU A 11 11.44 -23.16 1.27
C GLU A 11 12.86 -22.89 1.80
N SER A 12 13.48 -23.90 2.43
CA SER A 12 14.85 -23.78 2.94
C SER A 12 15.89 -23.61 1.83
N GLN A 13 15.73 -24.33 0.72
CA GLN A 13 16.56 -24.18 -0.47
C GLN A 13 16.34 -22.81 -1.13
N ALA A 14 15.09 -22.37 -1.27
CA ALA A 14 14.77 -21.05 -1.79
C ALA A 14 15.40 -19.94 -0.95
N ALA A 15 15.32 -20.01 0.38
CA ALA A 15 15.87 -19.02 1.28
C ALA A 15 17.42 -19.00 1.29
N SER A 16 18.07 -20.17 1.30
CA SER A 16 19.54 -20.26 1.25
C SER A 16 20.09 -19.83 -0.10
N GLY A 17 19.52 -20.32 -1.20
CA GLY A 17 19.89 -19.91 -2.56
C GLY A 17 19.67 -18.42 -2.81
N THR A 18 18.55 -17.88 -2.34
CA THR A 18 18.25 -16.44 -2.44
C THR A 18 19.33 -15.58 -1.79
N ARG A 19 19.78 -15.94 -0.58
CA ARG A 19 20.85 -15.22 0.14
C ARG A 19 22.18 -15.26 -0.61
N MET A 20 22.57 -16.43 -1.09
CA MET A 20 23.81 -16.59 -1.87
C MET A 20 23.79 -15.75 -3.15
N LEU A 21 22.66 -15.72 -3.87
CA LEU A 21 22.51 -14.92 -5.09
C LEU A 21 22.50 -13.42 -4.83
N GLU A 22 21.96 -12.99 -3.68
CA GLU A 22 22.00 -11.60 -3.22
C GLU A 22 23.46 -11.12 -3.02
N GLU A 23 24.27 -11.94 -2.34
CA GLU A 23 25.70 -11.70 -2.12
C GLU A 23 26.46 -11.63 -3.45
N MET A 24 26.21 -12.56 -4.37
CA MET A 24 26.81 -12.55 -5.72
C MET A 24 26.42 -11.29 -6.49
N SER A 25 25.15 -10.90 -6.46
CA SER A 25 24.65 -9.68 -7.11
C SER A 25 25.30 -8.43 -6.52
N GLN A 26 25.59 -8.41 -5.22
CA GLN A 26 26.31 -7.32 -4.57
C GLN A 26 27.77 -7.21 -5.06
N VAL A 27 28.46 -8.34 -5.23
CA VAL A 27 29.82 -8.39 -5.80
C VAL A 27 29.83 -7.85 -7.24
N LEU A 28 28.87 -8.26 -8.07
CA LEU A 28 28.72 -7.74 -9.43
C LEU A 28 28.44 -6.23 -9.46
N ARG A 29 27.58 -5.73 -8.56
CA ARG A 29 27.31 -4.28 -8.42
C ARG A 29 28.57 -3.49 -8.06
N LYS A 30 29.38 -3.97 -7.10
CA LYS A 30 30.66 -3.33 -6.74
C LYS A 30 31.66 -3.34 -7.91
N SER A 31 31.70 -4.43 -8.67
CA SER A 31 32.54 -4.56 -9.86
C SER A 31 32.11 -3.58 -10.96
N LYS A 32 30.81 -3.51 -11.26
CA LYS A 32 30.21 -2.54 -12.18
C LYS A 32 30.55 -1.11 -11.79
N HIS A 33 30.42 -0.76 -10.51
CA HIS A 33 30.74 0.57 -10.01
C HIS A 33 32.23 0.91 -10.19
N SER A 34 33.13 0.00 -9.81
CA SER A 34 34.58 0.20 -9.95
C SER A 34 35.01 0.38 -11.40
N ILE A 35 34.44 -0.43 -12.31
CA ILE A 35 34.69 -0.29 -13.76
C ILE A 35 34.14 1.04 -14.28
N SER A 36 32.95 1.45 -13.84
CA SER A 36 32.35 2.72 -14.27
C SER A 36 33.21 3.92 -13.83
N MET A 37 33.76 3.89 -12.61
CA MET A 37 34.72 4.91 -12.15
C MET A 37 35.98 4.94 -13.03
N TYR A 38 36.55 3.77 -13.35
CA TYR A 38 37.71 3.66 -14.24
C TYR A 38 37.45 4.19 -15.66
N THR A 39 36.29 3.90 -16.23
CA THR A 39 35.96 4.30 -17.61
C THR A 39 35.56 5.77 -17.72
N GLN A 40 35.10 6.40 -16.63
CA GLN A 40 34.74 7.81 -16.58
C GLN A 40 35.92 8.75 -16.26
N ASP A 41 37.00 8.27 -15.64
CA ASP A 41 38.20 9.09 -15.39
C ASP A 41 39.06 9.28 -16.65
N VAL A 42 38.62 10.22 -17.50
CA VAL A 42 39.34 10.64 -18.72
C VAL A 42 40.39 11.73 -18.47
N SER A 43 40.52 12.19 -17.22
CA SER A 43 41.35 13.35 -16.87
C SER A 43 42.82 12.96 -16.68
N MET A 44 43.07 11.82 -16.02
CA MET A 44 44.40 11.37 -15.62
C MET A 44 45.01 10.30 -16.53
N LEU A 45 44.18 9.40 -17.09
CA LEU A 45 44.63 8.30 -17.94
C LEU A 45 44.33 8.58 -19.42
N LYS A 46 45.36 8.55 -20.27
CA LYS A 46 45.27 8.89 -21.71
C LYS A 46 46.13 7.97 -22.56
N GLY A 47 45.83 7.92 -23.87
CA GLY A 47 46.59 7.17 -24.86
C GLY A 47 45.87 5.91 -25.36
N LYS A 48 46.34 5.36 -26.49
CA LYS A 48 45.66 4.29 -27.23
C LYS A 48 45.40 3.01 -26.41
N ALA A 49 46.32 2.64 -25.53
CA ALA A 49 46.15 1.48 -24.66
C ALA A 49 45.04 1.67 -23.62
N TYR A 50 44.94 2.88 -23.05
CA TYR A 50 43.87 3.23 -22.13
C TYR A 50 42.52 3.30 -22.86
N GLU A 51 42.47 3.93 -24.04
CA GLU A 51 41.25 3.98 -24.86
C GLU A 51 40.74 2.59 -25.25
N ALA A 52 41.64 1.69 -25.65
CA ALA A 52 41.30 0.30 -25.93
C ALA A 52 40.75 -0.42 -24.68
N SER A 53 41.43 -0.31 -23.54
CA SER A 53 40.95 -0.89 -22.27
C SER A 53 39.59 -0.33 -21.85
N ARG A 54 39.38 0.98 -22.00
CA ARG A 54 38.08 1.61 -21.74
C ARG A 54 36.97 1.07 -22.65
N ALA A 55 37.25 0.95 -23.96
CA ALA A 55 36.29 0.36 -24.90
C ALA A 55 35.95 -1.08 -24.51
N TYR A 56 36.93 -1.90 -24.16
CA TYR A 56 36.71 -3.27 -23.68
C TYR A 56 35.82 -3.35 -22.45
N GLN A 57 36.12 -2.53 -21.46
CA GLN A 57 35.39 -2.50 -20.20
C GLN A 57 33.94 -2.08 -20.44
N THR A 58 33.72 -1.06 -21.27
CA THR A 58 32.38 -0.53 -21.57
C THR A 58 31.57 -1.43 -22.51
N GLU A 59 32.18 -1.96 -23.57
CA GLU A 59 31.46 -2.67 -24.65
C GLU A 59 31.40 -4.19 -24.43
N VAL A 60 32.24 -4.74 -23.56
CA VAL A 60 32.33 -6.21 -23.36
C VAL A 60 32.10 -6.60 -21.90
N ILE A 61 32.87 -6.06 -20.97
CA ILE A 61 32.81 -6.48 -19.57
C ILE A 61 31.55 -5.98 -18.87
N LEU A 62 31.19 -4.70 -19.01
CA LEU A 62 29.98 -4.15 -18.40
C LEU A 62 28.69 -4.86 -18.86
N PRO A 63 28.47 -5.14 -20.17
CA PRO A 63 27.37 -5.97 -20.62
C PRO A 63 27.38 -7.38 -20.02
N ALA A 64 28.53 -8.05 -19.97
CA ALA A 64 28.65 -9.38 -19.38
C ALA A 64 28.29 -9.40 -17.89
N ILE A 65 28.70 -8.38 -17.13
CA ILE A 65 28.28 -8.19 -15.73
C ILE A 65 26.77 -7.96 -15.63
N SER A 66 26.18 -7.21 -16.56
CA SER A 66 24.72 -7.00 -16.59
C SER A 66 23.98 -8.32 -16.80
N PHE A 67 24.39 -9.13 -17.79
CA PHE A 67 23.77 -10.44 -18.02
C PHE A 67 23.89 -11.37 -16.82
N ALA A 68 25.04 -11.40 -16.16
CA ALA A 68 25.23 -12.21 -14.96
C ALA A 68 24.30 -11.75 -13.82
N ASN A 69 24.12 -10.45 -13.68
CA ASN A 69 23.21 -9.88 -12.70
C ASN A 69 21.73 -10.18 -13.04
N ASP A 70 21.34 -10.11 -14.30
CA ASP A 70 19.98 -10.46 -14.75
C ASP A 70 19.71 -11.96 -14.57
N TYR A 71 20.69 -12.82 -14.89
CA TYR A 71 20.64 -14.25 -14.60
C TYR A 71 20.44 -14.54 -13.10
N TYR A 72 21.21 -13.92 -12.22
CA TYR A 72 21.06 -14.13 -10.77
C TYR A 72 19.73 -13.63 -10.23
N LYS A 73 19.21 -12.50 -10.73
CA LYS A 73 17.89 -12.00 -10.38
C LYS A 73 16.78 -12.97 -10.80
N GLU A 74 16.81 -13.43 -12.05
CA GLU A 74 15.81 -14.35 -12.57
C GLU A 74 15.85 -15.69 -11.82
N LEU A 75 17.05 -16.21 -11.55
CA LEU A 75 17.20 -17.43 -10.75
C LEU A 75 16.67 -17.24 -9.32
N GLN A 76 16.89 -16.08 -8.71
CA GLN A 76 16.35 -15.76 -7.39
C GLN A 76 14.81 -15.73 -7.41
N LEU A 77 14.20 -15.16 -8.47
CA LEU A 77 12.75 -15.14 -8.64
C LEU A 77 12.19 -16.55 -8.83
N ALA A 78 12.78 -17.36 -9.70
CA ALA A 78 12.37 -18.74 -9.94
C ALA A 78 12.47 -19.60 -8.67
N LEU A 79 13.54 -19.45 -7.89
CA LEU A 79 13.71 -20.14 -6.61
C LEU A 79 12.62 -19.77 -5.59
N LYS A 80 12.20 -18.50 -5.54
CA LYS A 80 11.12 -18.04 -4.65
C LYS A 80 9.75 -18.49 -5.13
N LYS A 81 9.53 -18.54 -6.45
CA LYS A 81 8.27 -18.95 -7.07
C LYS A 81 7.93 -20.40 -6.76
N LEU A 82 8.88 -21.31 -6.90
CA LEU A 82 8.62 -22.74 -6.76
C LEU A 82 7.84 -23.14 -5.48
N PRO A 83 8.28 -22.80 -4.25
CA PRO A 83 7.50 -23.09 -3.04
C PRO A 83 6.22 -22.25 -2.92
N SER A 84 6.22 -20.99 -3.37
CA SER A 84 5.05 -20.10 -3.32
C SER A 84 3.92 -20.59 -4.23
N ASP A 85 4.25 -21.05 -5.43
CA ASP A 85 3.31 -21.54 -6.41
C ASP A 85 2.80 -22.93 -6.04
N TYR A 86 3.62 -23.76 -5.39
CA TYR A 86 3.14 -25.01 -4.76
C TYR A 86 2.05 -24.73 -3.73
N GLN A 87 2.29 -23.79 -2.82
CA GLN A 87 1.31 -23.40 -1.79
C GLN A 87 0.00 -22.85 -2.39
N THR A 88 0.10 -22.22 -3.55
CA THR A 88 -1.05 -21.62 -4.24
C THR A 88 -1.81 -22.65 -5.08
N MET A 89 -1.11 -23.54 -5.76
CA MET A 89 -1.68 -24.52 -6.69
C MET A 89 -2.13 -25.80 -6.00
N VAL A 90 -1.42 -26.24 -4.96
CA VAL A 90 -1.59 -27.55 -4.33
C VAL A 90 -2.12 -27.40 -2.92
N ASP A 91 -1.24 -27.14 -1.95
CA ASP A 91 -1.57 -27.01 -0.52
C ASP A 91 -0.40 -26.38 0.25
N SER A 92 -0.68 -25.95 1.48
CA SER A 92 0.27 -25.48 2.49
C SER A 92 1.10 -26.59 3.16
N LYS A 93 0.95 -27.85 2.75
CA LYS A 93 1.60 -29.04 3.34
C LYS A 93 2.39 -29.80 2.29
N SER A 94 3.42 -30.53 2.73
CA SER A 94 4.12 -31.49 1.87
C SER A 94 3.20 -32.66 1.53
N TRP A 95 3.20 -33.06 0.25
CA TRP A 95 2.45 -34.19 -0.25
C TRP A 95 3.31 -35.09 -1.13
N SER A 96 3.02 -36.39 -1.09
CA SER A 96 3.46 -37.34 -2.11
C SER A 96 2.26 -38.00 -2.77
N GLU A 97 2.42 -38.33 -4.04
CA GLU A 97 1.42 -39.07 -4.82
C GLU A 97 1.12 -40.43 -4.18
N GLU A 98 2.13 -41.12 -3.67
CA GLU A 98 1.94 -42.38 -2.96
C GLU A 98 1.10 -42.22 -1.69
N GLU A 99 1.37 -41.21 -0.86
CA GLU A 99 0.59 -40.93 0.36
C GLU A 99 -0.87 -40.60 0.05
N LEU A 100 -1.11 -39.75 -0.95
CA LEU A 100 -2.46 -39.39 -1.37
C LEU A 100 -3.23 -40.60 -1.90
N GLN A 101 -2.58 -41.47 -2.68
CA GLN A 101 -3.21 -42.69 -3.19
C GLN A 101 -3.54 -43.66 -2.05
N GLU A 102 -2.66 -43.82 -1.06
CA GLU A 102 -2.91 -44.65 0.12
C GLU A 102 -4.09 -44.13 0.96
N LEU A 103 -4.20 -42.80 1.11
CA LEU A 103 -5.33 -42.15 1.77
C LEU A 103 -6.64 -42.40 1.02
N ILE A 104 -6.67 -42.17 -0.31
CA ILE A 104 -7.84 -42.44 -1.15
C ILE A 104 -8.28 -43.89 -1.03
N ASP A 105 -7.35 -44.84 -1.14
CA ASP A 105 -7.65 -46.27 -1.05
C ASP A 105 -8.20 -46.64 0.34
N SER A 106 -7.70 -46.01 1.40
CA SER A 106 -8.18 -46.20 2.77
C SER A 106 -9.61 -45.68 2.97
N GLU A 107 -9.92 -44.48 2.48
CA GLU A 107 -11.27 -43.92 2.55
C GLU A 107 -12.26 -44.75 1.72
N ARG A 108 -11.85 -45.20 0.51
CA ARG A 108 -12.66 -46.09 -0.35
C ARG A 108 -12.96 -47.44 0.31
N ARG A 109 -11.98 -48.03 1.02
CA ARG A 109 -12.22 -49.24 1.82
C ARG A 109 -13.26 -49.01 2.92
N SER A 110 -13.23 -47.84 3.56
CA SER A 110 -14.21 -47.46 4.59
C SER A 110 -15.61 -47.30 4.02
N ILE A 111 -15.75 -46.67 2.85
CA ILE A 111 -17.02 -46.57 2.11
C ILE A 111 -17.57 -47.97 1.82
N HIS A 112 -16.75 -48.88 1.27
CA HIS A 112 -17.19 -50.24 0.97
C HIS A 112 -17.67 -51.01 2.21
N LEU A 113 -17.02 -50.81 3.36
CA LEU A 113 -17.46 -51.38 4.62
C LEU A 113 -18.83 -50.82 5.06
N LEU A 114 -19.04 -49.51 4.92
CA LEU A 114 -20.30 -48.85 5.25
C LEU A 114 -21.43 -49.29 4.31
N GLU A 115 -21.18 -49.45 3.02
CA GLU A 115 -22.14 -50.00 2.05
C GLU A 115 -22.62 -51.40 2.46
N ASN A 116 -21.68 -52.27 2.86
CA ASN A 116 -22.00 -53.60 3.37
C ASN A 116 -22.84 -53.53 4.65
N GLN A 117 -22.53 -52.62 5.58
CA GLN A 117 -23.32 -52.40 6.79
C GLN A 117 -24.74 -51.90 6.48
N ILE A 118 -24.88 -50.94 5.56
CA ILE A 118 -26.17 -50.43 5.07
C ILE A 118 -26.98 -51.59 4.47
N HIS A 119 -26.37 -52.44 3.66
CA HIS A 119 -27.01 -53.63 3.11
C HIS A 119 -27.52 -54.56 4.21
N HIS A 120 -26.69 -54.87 5.21
CA HIS A 120 -27.08 -55.70 6.36
C HIS A 120 -28.27 -55.11 7.15
N VAL A 121 -28.24 -53.81 7.44
CA VAL A 121 -29.34 -53.11 8.11
C VAL A 121 -30.62 -53.19 7.28
N ASN A 122 -30.52 -53.11 5.96
CA ASN A 122 -31.67 -53.19 5.06
C ASN A 122 -32.34 -54.57 5.06
N ILE A 123 -31.59 -55.67 5.19
CA ILE A 123 -32.13 -57.04 5.17
C ILE A 123 -32.52 -57.60 6.55
N LEU A 124 -32.16 -56.92 7.65
CA LEU A 124 -32.50 -57.35 9.02
C LEU A 124 -34.03 -57.38 9.25
N LYS A 125 -34.54 -58.53 9.69
CA LYS A 125 -35.95 -58.75 10.04
C LYS A 125 -36.19 -58.46 11.53
N GLY A 126 -37.35 -57.89 11.86
CA GLY A 126 -37.78 -57.67 13.26
C GLY A 126 -37.29 -56.37 13.92
N MET A 127 -36.53 -55.52 13.22
CA MET A 127 -36.11 -54.21 13.72
C MET A 127 -37.24 -53.18 13.59
N LYS A 128 -37.44 -52.34 14.62
CA LYS A 128 -38.38 -51.21 14.57
C LYS A 128 -37.98 -50.22 13.47
N THR A 129 -38.94 -49.75 12.68
CA THR A 129 -38.72 -48.83 11.55
C THR A 129 -37.91 -47.58 11.94
N GLU A 130 -38.23 -46.98 13.08
CA GLU A 130 -37.58 -45.76 13.56
C GLU A 130 -36.10 -45.98 13.92
N SER A 131 -35.79 -47.09 14.60
CA SER A 131 -34.40 -47.48 14.90
C SER A 131 -33.61 -47.78 13.63
N LYS A 132 -34.23 -48.45 12.66
CA LYS A 132 -33.63 -48.74 11.35
C LYS A 132 -33.29 -47.45 10.60
N ARG A 133 -34.23 -46.49 10.57
CA ARG A 133 -34.03 -45.17 9.96
C ARG A 133 -32.85 -44.42 10.58
N SER A 134 -32.80 -44.36 11.91
CA SER A 134 -31.71 -43.67 12.63
C SER A 134 -30.33 -44.27 12.36
N ILE A 135 -30.21 -45.61 12.30
CA ILE A 135 -28.93 -46.29 11.98
C ILE A 135 -28.51 -45.97 10.54
N LEU A 136 -29.43 -46.08 9.56
CA LEU A 136 -29.14 -45.76 8.16
C LEU A 136 -28.71 -44.30 7.99
N GLU A 137 -29.35 -43.36 8.67
CA GLU A 137 -28.95 -41.94 8.65
C GLU A 137 -27.55 -41.72 9.24
N SER A 138 -27.17 -42.47 10.28
CA SER A 138 -25.81 -42.40 10.83
C SER A 138 -24.77 -42.97 9.87
N LEU A 139 -25.05 -44.12 9.25
CA LEU A 139 -24.14 -44.77 8.30
C LEU A 139 -23.97 -43.93 7.04
N ASN A 140 -25.07 -43.40 6.49
CA ASN A 140 -25.03 -42.52 5.32
C ASN A 140 -24.21 -41.25 5.60
N ARG A 141 -24.39 -40.59 6.76
CA ARG A 141 -23.56 -39.44 7.13
C ARG A 141 -22.07 -39.78 7.22
N SER A 142 -21.71 -40.95 7.74
CA SER A 142 -20.32 -41.41 7.77
C SER A 142 -19.78 -41.67 6.37
N MET A 143 -20.62 -42.24 5.49
CA MET A 143 -20.27 -42.52 4.10
C MET A 143 -20.05 -41.21 3.32
N ASP A 144 -20.93 -40.22 3.52
CA ASP A 144 -20.80 -38.88 2.94
C ASP A 144 -19.49 -38.19 3.37
N LEU A 145 -19.07 -38.38 4.63
CA LEU A 145 -17.80 -37.86 5.14
C LEU A 145 -16.59 -38.50 4.44
N HIS A 146 -16.55 -39.84 4.35
CA HIS A 146 -15.47 -40.53 3.65
C HIS A 146 -15.45 -40.19 2.16
N ASP A 147 -16.62 -40.10 1.52
CA ASP A 147 -16.73 -39.71 0.12
C ASP A 147 -16.28 -38.26 -0.12
N SER A 148 -16.52 -37.35 0.84
CA SER A 148 -15.95 -36.01 0.84
C SER A 148 -14.42 -36.02 0.96
N ASN A 149 -13.86 -36.87 1.83
CA ASN A 149 -12.40 -37.02 1.95
C ASN A 149 -11.76 -37.56 0.68
N VAL A 150 -12.36 -38.58 0.05
CA VAL A 150 -11.93 -39.11 -1.26
C VAL A 150 -11.85 -37.97 -2.27
N ARG A 151 -12.91 -37.17 -2.41
CA ARG A 151 -12.93 -36.04 -3.33
C ARG A 151 -11.83 -35.00 -3.05
N GLN A 152 -11.56 -34.71 -1.78
CA GLN A 152 -10.49 -33.77 -1.40
C GLN A 152 -9.10 -34.31 -1.73
N TYR A 153 -8.83 -35.58 -1.43
CA TYR A 153 -7.52 -36.18 -1.75
C TYR A 153 -7.32 -36.38 -3.25
N GLU A 154 -8.37 -36.69 -4.01
CA GLU A 154 -8.31 -36.75 -5.47
C GLU A 154 -8.02 -35.38 -6.10
N ASP A 155 -8.66 -34.32 -5.59
CA ASP A 155 -8.37 -32.93 -6.02
C ASP A 155 -6.91 -32.54 -5.70
N LEU A 156 -6.41 -32.88 -4.52
CA LEU A 156 -5.00 -32.65 -4.16
C LEU A 156 -4.03 -33.44 -5.05
N LEU A 157 -4.35 -34.70 -5.36
CA LEU A 157 -3.52 -35.55 -6.23
C LEU A 157 -3.45 -34.97 -7.65
N GLU A 158 -4.58 -34.51 -8.18
CA GLU A 158 -4.61 -33.86 -9.49
C GLU A 158 -3.81 -32.55 -9.48
N LYS A 159 -4.00 -31.70 -8.47
CA LYS A 159 -3.21 -30.48 -8.29
C LYS A 159 -1.72 -30.76 -8.20
N LEU A 160 -1.32 -31.81 -7.49
CA LEU A 160 0.08 -32.23 -7.36
C LEU A 160 0.67 -32.64 -8.72
N ARG A 161 -0.09 -33.37 -9.56
CA ARG A 161 0.30 -33.75 -10.93
C ARG A 161 0.41 -32.55 -11.87
N VAL A 162 -0.52 -31.61 -11.77
CA VAL A 162 -0.47 -30.35 -12.52
C VAL A 162 0.76 -29.53 -12.10
N PHE A 163 1.04 -29.46 -10.79
CA PHE A 163 2.21 -28.77 -10.26
C PHE A 163 3.52 -29.41 -10.74
N ASP A 164 3.63 -30.74 -10.78
CA ASP A 164 4.83 -31.42 -11.29
C ASP A 164 5.16 -30.98 -12.74
N THR A 165 4.14 -30.97 -13.60
CA THR A 165 4.27 -30.50 -14.99
C THR A 165 4.68 -29.02 -15.05
N TYR A 166 4.05 -28.18 -14.24
CA TYR A 166 4.38 -26.75 -14.15
C TYR A 166 5.82 -26.52 -13.68
N SER A 167 6.24 -27.23 -12.64
CA SER A 167 7.52 -27.04 -11.95
C SER A 167 8.73 -27.23 -12.88
N ALA A 168 8.60 -28.09 -13.90
CA ALA A 168 9.63 -28.31 -14.92
C ALA A 168 9.96 -27.05 -15.73
N SER A 169 8.99 -26.14 -15.91
CA SER A 169 9.12 -24.92 -16.71
C SER A 169 9.53 -23.67 -15.92
N VAL A 170 9.49 -23.73 -14.59
CA VAL A 170 9.75 -22.58 -13.69
C VAL A 170 11.14 -21.96 -13.91
N PHE A 171 12.10 -22.72 -14.46
CA PHE A 171 13.48 -22.29 -14.68
C PHE A 171 13.86 -22.07 -16.16
N ASP A 172 12.90 -22.07 -17.10
CA ASP A 172 13.22 -21.96 -18.53
C ASP A 172 13.92 -20.64 -18.88
N GLY A 173 13.40 -19.50 -18.40
CA GLY A 173 14.03 -18.19 -18.61
C GLY A 173 15.43 -18.09 -17.97
N VAL A 174 15.65 -18.80 -16.86
CA VAL A 174 16.95 -18.90 -16.19
C VAL A 174 17.97 -19.65 -17.07
N ASN A 175 17.53 -20.72 -17.73
CA ASN A 175 18.39 -21.50 -18.64
C ASN A 175 18.80 -20.69 -19.87
N GLU A 176 17.90 -19.89 -20.45
CA GLU A 176 18.21 -19.01 -21.57
C GLU A 176 19.23 -17.92 -21.18
N LEU A 177 19.03 -17.26 -20.04
CA LEU A 177 19.97 -16.25 -19.52
C LEU A 177 21.34 -16.87 -19.18
N LYS A 178 21.38 -18.10 -18.64
CA LYS A 178 22.63 -18.83 -18.39
C LYS A 178 23.42 -19.00 -19.69
N GLY A 179 22.76 -19.37 -20.79
CA GLY A 179 23.38 -19.47 -22.11
C GLY A 179 23.98 -18.13 -22.56
N ILE A 180 23.25 -17.03 -22.39
CA ILE A 180 23.74 -15.68 -22.70
C ILE A 180 24.98 -15.32 -21.88
N VAL A 181 24.99 -15.60 -20.57
CA VAL A 181 26.16 -15.35 -19.71
C VAL A 181 27.36 -16.18 -20.16
N GLN A 182 27.16 -17.47 -20.48
CA GLN A 182 28.23 -18.33 -20.96
C GLN A 182 28.82 -17.85 -22.29
N GLU A 183 27.97 -17.42 -23.23
CA GLU A 183 28.41 -16.86 -24.50
C GLU A 183 29.14 -15.53 -24.31
N ALA A 184 28.62 -14.62 -23.48
CA ALA A 184 29.26 -13.35 -23.15
C ALA A 184 30.64 -13.53 -22.48
N LEU A 185 30.78 -14.50 -21.57
CA LEU A 185 32.07 -14.82 -20.95
C LEU A 185 33.07 -15.41 -21.96
N SER A 186 32.60 -16.23 -22.90
CA SER A 186 33.42 -16.77 -23.99
C SER A 186 33.93 -15.65 -24.91
N LEU A 187 33.04 -14.72 -25.27
CA LEU A 187 33.39 -13.52 -26.04
C LEU A 187 34.38 -12.64 -25.28
N ALA A 188 34.15 -12.39 -23.99
CA ALA A 188 35.07 -11.59 -23.18
C ALA A 188 36.50 -12.15 -23.21
N LYS A 189 36.67 -13.48 -23.11
CA LYS A 189 37.98 -14.16 -23.17
C LYS A 189 38.66 -14.10 -24.54
N SER A 190 37.90 -13.99 -25.63
CA SER A 190 38.41 -14.12 -27.01
C SER A 190 38.34 -12.82 -27.83
N SER A 191 37.84 -11.74 -27.23
CA SER A 191 37.53 -10.48 -27.89
C SER A 191 38.73 -9.65 -28.35
N TRP A 192 39.90 -9.79 -27.71
CA TRP A 192 41.09 -8.99 -28.03
C TRP A 192 41.73 -9.42 -29.35
N ASN A 193 41.86 -8.48 -30.30
CA ASN A 193 42.61 -8.67 -31.52
C ASN A 193 43.93 -7.91 -31.47
N ALA A 194 45.02 -8.63 -31.19
CA ALA A 194 46.37 -8.05 -31.09
C ALA A 194 46.86 -7.39 -32.39
N GLN A 195 46.40 -7.87 -33.56
CA GLN A 195 46.81 -7.33 -34.86
C GLN A 195 46.06 -6.05 -35.21
N ALA A 196 44.75 -5.98 -34.89
CA ALA A 196 43.95 -4.79 -35.13
C ALA A 196 44.03 -3.76 -33.98
N SER A 197 44.62 -4.14 -32.84
CA SER A 197 44.63 -3.33 -31.61
C SER A 197 43.23 -2.86 -31.18
N HIS A 198 42.20 -3.65 -31.47
CA HIS A 198 40.79 -3.38 -31.18
C HIS A 198 40.04 -4.69 -30.83
N TYR A 199 38.80 -4.61 -30.35
CA TYR A 199 37.99 -5.76 -29.94
C TYR A 199 36.95 -6.17 -31.00
N ASN A 200 36.98 -7.43 -31.46
CA ASN A 200 36.12 -7.92 -32.54
C ASN A 200 34.68 -8.32 -32.08
N SER A 201 34.30 -8.11 -30.82
CA SER A 201 33.12 -8.74 -30.19
C SER A 201 31.88 -7.87 -30.05
N THR A 202 31.93 -6.58 -30.44
CA THR A 202 30.85 -5.61 -30.15
C THR A 202 29.52 -5.99 -30.79
N ASP A 203 29.50 -6.44 -32.06
CA ASP A 203 28.24 -6.83 -32.74
C ASP A 203 27.57 -8.05 -32.11
N LYS A 204 28.36 -9.07 -31.73
CA LYS A 204 27.83 -10.25 -31.03
C LYS A 204 27.33 -9.89 -29.64
N MET A 205 28.03 -9.00 -28.94
CA MET A 205 27.58 -8.52 -27.63
C MET A 205 26.27 -7.74 -27.74
N LEU A 206 26.08 -6.95 -28.80
CA LEU A 206 24.82 -6.25 -29.09
C LEU A 206 23.67 -7.24 -29.37
N LEU A 207 23.94 -8.33 -30.08
CA LEU A 207 22.94 -9.39 -30.29
C LEU A 207 22.55 -10.08 -28.97
N LEU A 208 23.53 -10.35 -28.09
CA LEU A 208 23.26 -10.90 -26.76
C LEU A 208 22.43 -9.93 -25.90
N LEU A 209 22.71 -8.62 -26.01
CA LEU A 209 21.93 -7.57 -25.33
C LEU A 209 20.46 -7.60 -25.79
N ALA A 210 20.24 -7.68 -27.10
CA ALA A 210 18.90 -7.78 -27.67
C ALA A 210 18.17 -9.04 -27.18
N LYS A 211 18.82 -10.21 -27.18
CA LYS A 211 18.23 -11.46 -26.67
C LYS A 211 17.87 -11.36 -25.20
N ALA A 212 18.76 -10.85 -24.35
CA ALA A 212 18.49 -10.69 -22.92
C ALA A 212 17.31 -9.76 -22.66
N LYS A 213 17.21 -8.67 -23.43
CA LYS A 213 16.07 -7.74 -23.34
C LYS A 213 14.75 -8.43 -23.73
N THR A 214 14.75 -9.25 -24.78
CA THR A 214 13.56 -10.03 -25.17
C THR A 214 13.11 -10.98 -24.06
N ILE A 215 14.04 -11.68 -23.40
CA ILE A 215 13.73 -12.58 -22.28
C ILE A 215 13.14 -11.78 -21.11
N SER A 216 13.78 -10.66 -20.74
CA SER A 216 13.29 -9.80 -19.67
C SER A 216 11.86 -9.29 -19.93
N VAL A 217 11.56 -8.91 -21.17
CA VAL A 217 10.23 -8.47 -21.58
C VAL A 217 9.21 -9.61 -21.51
N LYS A 218 9.55 -10.81 -22.01
CA LYS A 218 8.69 -11.99 -21.94
C LYS A 218 8.34 -12.34 -20.50
N ASN A 219 9.36 -12.45 -19.63
CA ASN A 219 9.17 -12.77 -18.23
C ASN A 219 8.33 -11.70 -17.53
N PHE A 220 8.55 -10.42 -17.84
CA PHE A 220 7.74 -9.33 -17.30
C PHE A 220 6.26 -9.48 -17.67
N ILE A 221 5.96 -9.72 -18.95
CA ILE A 221 4.59 -9.93 -19.44
C ILE A 221 3.92 -11.09 -18.70
N GLU A 222 4.61 -12.23 -18.58
CA GLU A 222 4.08 -13.43 -17.90
C GLU A 222 3.90 -13.20 -16.39
N ASP A 223 4.89 -12.59 -15.74
CA ASP A 223 4.89 -12.35 -14.29
C ASP A 223 3.74 -11.47 -13.84
N TYR A 224 3.52 -10.38 -14.57
CA TYR A 224 2.52 -9.37 -14.26
C TYR A 224 1.20 -9.59 -14.99
N GLY A 225 1.13 -10.50 -15.96
CA GLY A 225 -0.08 -10.75 -16.75
C GLY A 225 -0.44 -9.55 -17.64
N LEU A 226 0.55 -8.85 -18.17
CA LEU A 226 0.31 -7.72 -19.07
C LEU A 226 -0.30 -8.23 -20.38
N SER A 227 -1.46 -7.70 -20.75
CA SER A 227 -2.16 -8.09 -21.96
C SER A 227 -1.92 -7.08 -23.08
N ARG A 228 -1.91 -7.56 -24.32
CA ARG A 228 -1.85 -6.69 -25.50
C ARG A 228 -3.20 -6.02 -25.73
N PRO A 229 -3.28 -4.68 -25.76
CA PRO A 229 -4.52 -4.00 -26.09
C PRO A 229 -5.03 -4.39 -27.49
N LYS A 230 -6.35 -4.49 -27.61
CA LYS A 230 -7.00 -4.92 -28.85
C LYS A 230 -6.67 -3.96 -29.99
N GLY A 231 -6.28 -4.50 -31.15
CA GLY A 231 -5.99 -3.71 -32.35
C GLY A 231 -4.63 -3.01 -32.37
N MET A 232 -3.83 -3.11 -31.31
CA MET A 232 -2.50 -2.50 -31.24
C MET A 232 -1.50 -3.21 -32.19
N SER A 233 -0.68 -2.45 -32.92
CA SER A 233 0.35 -2.99 -33.82
C SER A 233 1.54 -3.60 -33.04
N ASP A 234 2.40 -4.39 -33.68
CA ASP A 234 3.58 -4.99 -32.99
C ASP A 234 4.58 -3.93 -32.54
N LYS A 235 4.70 -2.86 -33.34
CA LYS A 235 5.55 -1.70 -33.03
C LYS A 235 5.04 -0.98 -31.80
N ASP A 236 3.75 -0.67 -31.76
CA ASP A 236 3.12 0.04 -30.65
C ASP A 236 3.10 -0.82 -29.39
N TYR A 237 2.86 -2.13 -29.52
CA TYR A 237 2.93 -3.06 -28.40
C TYR A 237 4.32 -3.12 -27.77
N SER A 238 5.38 -3.01 -28.57
CA SER A 238 6.75 -2.94 -28.04
C SER A 238 7.01 -1.67 -27.24
N VAL A 239 6.42 -0.53 -27.65
CA VAL A 239 6.49 0.74 -26.91
C VAL A 239 5.68 0.64 -25.62
N TYR A 240 4.42 0.20 -25.72
CA TYR A 240 3.52 -0.02 -24.59
C TYR A 240 4.14 -0.90 -23.50
N VAL A 241 4.70 -2.06 -23.85
CA VAL A 241 5.33 -2.93 -22.84
C VAL A 241 6.56 -2.28 -22.23
N GLY A 242 7.35 -1.55 -23.03
CA GLY A 242 8.52 -0.81 -22.53
C GLY A 242 8.14 0.23 -21.48
N GLU A 243 7.10 1.01 -21.76
CA GLU A 243 6.62 2.07 -20.87
C GLU A 243 6.01 1.50 -19.59
N VAL A 244 5.09 0.52 -19.71
CA VAL A 244 4.50 -0.13 -18.53
C VAL A 244 5.57 -0.79 -17.67
N LYS A 245 6.60 -1.41 -18.27
CA LYS A 245 7.71 -1.99 -17.51
C LYS A 245 8.48 -0.92 -16.72
N GLN A 246 8.77 0.24 -17.32
CA GLN A 246 9.47 1.33 -16.64
C GLN A 246 8.65 1.89 -15.46
N GLN A 247 7.34 2.03 -15.64
CA GLN A 247 6.41 2.45 -14.59
C GLN A 247 6.38 1.43 -13.45
N VAL A 248 6.29 0.12 -13.76
CA VAL A 248 6.37 -0.96 -12.76
C VAL A 248 7.70 -0.93 -12.00
N ASP A 249 8.82 -0.78 -12.70
CA ASP A 249 10.14 -0.69 -12.06
C ASP A 249 10.20 0.50 -11.08
N THR A 250 9.50 1.61 -11.38
CA THR A 250 9.40 2.78 -10.49
C THR A 250 8.51 2.50 -9.28
N LEU A 251 7.31 1.96 -9.48
CA LEU A 251 6.40 1.60 -8.37
C LEU A 251 7.05 0.61 -7.39
N LEU A 252 7.80 -0.38 -7.90
CA LEU A 252 8.57 -1.30 -7.06
C LEU A 252 9.65 -0.59 -6.24
N LYS A 253 10.30 0.42 -6.84
CA LYS A 253 11.35 1.21 -6.17
C LYS A 253 10.77 2.05 -5.05
N ASP A 254 9.60 2.65 -5.26
CA ASP A 254 8.89 3.43 -4.24
C ASP A 254 8.49 2.56 -3.04
N GLY A 255 8.16 1.30 -3.31
CA GLY A 255 7.93 0.30 -2.27
C GLY A 255 6.64 -0.48 -2.43
N TRP A 256 5.91 -0.32 -3.54
CA TRP A 256 4.71 -1.10 -3.81
C TRP A 256 5.01 -2.60 -3.86
N SER A 257 4.08 -3.39 -3.31
CA SER A 257 4.19 -4.85 -3.40
C SER A 257 3.96 -5.33 -4.84
N LYS A 258 4.59 -6.44 -5.22
CA LYS A 258 4.33 -7.07 -6.53
C LYS A 258 2.84 -7.37 -6.73
N LYS A 259 2.14 -7.73 -5.65
CA LYS A 259 0.69 -8.00 -5.67
C LYS A 259 -0.11 -6.73 -5.98
N ALA A 260 0.20 -5.61 -5.32
CA ALA A 260 -0.44 -4.31 -5.60
C ALA A 260 -0.28 -3.89 -7.06
N ILE A 261 0.93 -4.07 -7.61
CA ILE A 261 1.22 -3.74 -9.00
C ILE A 261 0.47 -4.69 -9.95
N LYS A 262 0.50 -6.01 -9.70
CA LYS A 262 -0.14 -6.99 -10.58
C LYS A 262 -1.67 -6.90 -10.54
N GLU A 263 -2.26 -6.96 -9.36
CA GLU A 263 -3.71 -7.04 -9.15
C GLU A 263 -4.40 -5.66 -9.11
N GLY A 264 -3.63 -4.59 -8.89
CA GLY A 264 -4.11 -3.21 -8.95
C GLY A 264 -3.70 -2.53 -10.26
N TYR A 265 -2.43 -2.13 -10.38
CA TYR A 265 -1.94 -1.31 -11.49
C TYR A 265 -2.14 -1.95 -12.87
N ILE A 266 -1.55 -3.14 -13.08
CA ILE A 266 -1.57 -3.83 -14.37
C ILE A 266 -2.97 -4.32 -14.72
N ALA A 267 -3.75 -4.77 -13.74
CA ALA A 267 -5.15 -5.13 -13.94
C ALA A 267 -5.97 -3.94 -14.47
N THR A 268 -5.77 -2.74 -13.93
CA THR A 268 -6.40 -1.52 -14.42
C THR A 268 -5.93 -1.17 -15.83
N VAL A 269 -4.62 -1.13 -16.08
CA VAL A 269 -4.06 -0.80 -17.40
C VAL A 269 -4.58 -1.76 -18.48
N ASN A 270 -4.63 -3.06 -18.20
CA ASN A 270 -5.15 -4.09 -19.11
C ASN A 270 -6.60 -3.86 -19.55
N VAL A 271 -7.42 -3.25 -18.69
CA VAL A 271 -8.85 -3.05 -18.92
C VAL A 271 -9.13 -1.66 -19.46
N ALA A 272 -8.46 -0.64 -18.94
CA ALA A 272 -8.77 0.76 -19.20
C ALA A 272 -8.07 1.33 -20.44
N TYR A 273 -6.93 0.76 -20.86
CA TYR A 273 -6.19 1.27 -22.00
C TYR A 273 -7.01 1.15 -23.29
N ASP A 274 -7.20 2.27 -23.99
CA ASP A 274 -7.93 2.35 -25.25
C ASP A 274 -7.02 2.73 -26.41
N SER A 275 -6.77 1.77 -27.30
CA SER A 275 -5.96 1.93 -28.51
C SER A 275 -6.54 2.90 -29.54
N ASN A 276 -7.79 3.34 -29.38
CA ASN A 276 -8.45 4.30 -30.26
C ASN A 276 -8.49 5.72 -29.69
N LYS A 277 -8.07 5.92 -28.43
CA LYS A 277 -7.99 7.25 -27.83
C LYS A 277 -6.97 8.08 -28.61
N GLU A 278 -7.33 9.30 -28.99
CA GLU A 278 -6.43 10.22 -29.70
C GLU A 278 -5.39 10.80 -28.72
N MET A 279 -4.44 9.96 -28.33
CA MET A 279 -3.44 10.21 -27.30
C MET A 279 -2.22 9.32 -27.57
N SER A 280 -1.02 9.78 -27.19
CA SER A 280 0.17 8.92 -27.28
C SER A 280 0.07 7.77 -26.26
N ILE A 281 0.82 6.69 -26.50
CA ILE A 281 0.89 5.56 -25.58
C ILE A 281 1.41 6.03 -24.23
N GLU A 282 2.44 6.87 -24.28
CA GLU A 282 3.12 7.45 -23.13
C GLU A 282 2.19 8.34 -22.30
N ASP A 283 1.43 9.25 -22.95
CA ASP A 283 0.50 10.14 -22.23
C ASP A 283 -0.65 9.35 -21.59
N GLN A 284 -1.22 8.38 -22.30
CA GLN A 284 -2.33 7.58 -21.76
C GLN A 284 -1.87 6.69 -20.60
N LEU A 285 -0.69 6.06 -20.71
CA LEU A 285 -0.10 5.32 -19.60
C LEU A 285 0.32 6.25 -18.46
N GLY A 286 0.71 7.48 -18.77
CA GLY A 286 1.01 8.54 -17.81
C GLY A 286 -0.19 8.87 -16.92
N GLU A 287 -1.40 8.95 -17.48
CA GLU A 287 -2.62 9.16 -16.68
C GLU A 287 -2.80 8.09 -15.59
N TYR A 288 -2.62 6.81 -15.93
CA TYR A 288 -2.72 5.73 -14.93
C TYR A 288 -1.58 5.78 -13.91
N PHE A 289 -0.39 6.16 -14.36
CA PHE A 289 0.76 6.29 -13.48
C PHE A 289 0.58 7.44 -12.48
N ASP A 290 0.06 8.58 -12.93
CA ASP A 290 -0.28 9.74 -12.10
C ASP A 290 -1.40 9.42 -11.11
N ASP A 291 -2.41 8.66 -11.53
CA ASP A 291 -3.46 8.16 -10.63
C ASP A 291 -2.86 7.26 -9.54
N ALA A 292 -1.92 6.37 -9.88
CA ALA A 292 -1.21 5.54 -8.90
C ALA A 292 -0.31 6.34 -7.94
N HIS A 293 0.05 7.58 -8.29
CA HIS A 293 0.80 8.53 -7.44
C HIS A 293 -0.09 9.56 -6.73
N THR A 294 -1.40 9.51 -6.96
CA THR A 294 -2.37 10.41 -6.34
C THR A 294 -3.05 9.72 -5.17
N VAL A 295 -2.62 10.05 -3.95
CA VAL A 295 -3.13 9.50 -2.69
C VAL A 295 -4.61 9.84 -2.55
N GLY A 296 -5.43 8.79 -2.64
CA GLY A 296 -6.89 8.87 -2.58
C GLY A 296 -7.60 8.65 -3.91
N SER A 297 -6.88 8.63 -5.03
CA SER A 297 -7.45 8.19 -6.31
C SER A 297 -8.00 6.76 -6.20
N ALA A 298 -8.95 6.42 -7.08
CA ALA A 298 -9.51 5.07 -7.14
C ALA A 298 -8.41 4.00 -7.36
N LEU A 299 -7.42 4.30 -8.21
CA LEU A 299 -6.33 3.37 -8.50
C LEU A 299 -5.38 3.20 -7.31
N PHE A 300 -4.98 4.29 -6.65
CA PHE A 300 -4.16 4.23 -5.44
C PHE A 300 -4.85 3.40 -4.35
N ASN A 301 -6.14 3.65 -4.12
CA ASN A 301 -6.94 2.93 -3.12
C ASN A 301 -7.05 1.43 -3.44
N ASN A 302 -7.29 1.09 -4.71
CA ASN A 302 -7.29 -0.30 -5.15
C ASN A 302 -5.93 -0.97 -4.93
N MET A 303 -4.83 -0.32 -5.35
CA MET A 303 -3.48 -0.86 -5.15
C MET A 303 -3.15 -1.04 -3.67
N MET A 304 -3.53 -0.09 -2.80
CA MET A 304 -3.33 -0.17 -1.36
C MET A 304 -4.08 -1.36 -0.75
N THR A 305 -5.36 -1.54 -1.10
CA THR A 305 -6.21 -2.59 -0.53
C THR A 305 -5.83 -4.00 -0.98
N VAL A 306 -5.39 -4.17 -2.24
CA VAL A 306 -4.98 -5.49 -2.76
C VAL A 306 -3.54 -5.89 -2.41
N ALA A 307 -2.73 -4.95 -1.89
CA ALA A 307 -1.28 -5.12 -1.69
C ALA A 307 -0.88 -6.34 -0.88
N TYR A 308 -1.70 -6.73 0.10
CA TYR A 308 -1.48 -7.88 0.97
C TYR A 308 -2.77 -8.69 1.16
N LYS A 309 -2.71 -9.79 1.91
CA LYS A 309 -3.90 -10.56 2.27
C LYS A 309 -4.73 -9.76 3.29
N ASP A 310 -6.03 -9.93 3.27
CA ASP A 310 -6.93 -9.31 4.25
C ASP A 310 -6.86 -10.07 5.59
N THR A 311 -5.74 -9.90 6.27
CA THR A 311 -5.47 -10.39 7.63
C THR A 311 -4.80 -9.27 8.41
N LYS A 312 -4.82 -9.33 9.74
CA LYS A 312 -4.16 -8.33 10.60
C LYS A 312 -2.69 -8.09 10.22
N GLU A 313 -1.94 -9.16 9.96
CA GLU A 313 -0.54 -9.08 9.53
C GLU A 313 -0.40 -8.47 8.13
N GLY A 314 -1.36 -8.74 7.24
CA GLY A 314 -1.43 -8.12 5.93
C GLY A 314 -1.70 -6.62 6.02
N GLN A 315 -2.68 -6.21 6.83
CA GLN A 315 -3.00 -4.79 7.04
C GLN A 315 -1.85 -4.03 7.71
N GLN A 316 -1.12 -4.67 8.64
CA GLN A 316 0.11 -4.09 9.19
C GLN A 316 1.15 -3.85 8.10
N LYS A 317 1.34 -4.81 7.18
CA LYS A 317 2.25 -4.64 6.03
C LYS A 317 1.76 -3.56 5.06
N THR A 318 0.44 -3.40 4.89
CA THR A 318 -0.13 -2.30 4.10
C THR A 318 0.22 -0.95 4.71
N LEU A 319 0.07 -0.77 6.03
CA LEU A 319 0.51 0.46 6.71
C LEU A 319 2.03 0.69 6.59
N ASP A 320 2.84 -0.36 6.79
CA ASP A 320 4.30 -0.30 6.62
C ASP A 320 4.69 0.17 5.21
N MET A 321 3.98 -0.33 4.20
CA MET A 321 4.20 0.01 2.80
C MET A 321 3.79 1.46 2.50
N VAL A 322 2.59 1.88 2.91
CA VAL A 322 2.09 3.25 2.64
C VAL A 322 3.01 4.28 3.27
N TYR A 323 3.35 4.16 4.56
CA TYR A 323 4.25 5.12 5.20
C TYR A 323 5.64 5.18 4.53
N LYS A 324 6.16 4.05 4.07
CA LYS A 324 7.41 4.02 3.32
C LYS A 324 7.28 4.76 1.98
N ILE A 325 6.23 4.49 1.21
CA ILE A 325 6.01 5.09 -0.12
C ILE A 325 5.87 6.60 0.01
N LEU A 326 5.15 7.08 1.04
CA LEU A 326 4.91 8.50 1.25
C LEU A 326 6.07 9.23 1.97
N GLY A 327 7.14 8.51 2.32
CA GLY A 327 8.33 9.08 2.95
C GLY A 327 8.12 9.54 4.39
N ALA A 328 7.33 8.79 5.17
CA ALA A 328 7.05 9.06 6.58
C ALA A 328 8.33 9.03 7.43
N GLU A 329 8.69 10.17 8.00
CA GLU A 329 9.84 10.31 8.90
C GLU A 329 9.47 11.23 10.07
N VAL A 330 9.60 10.74 11.31
CA VAL A 330 9.41 11.59 12.50
C VAL A 330 10.70 12.35 12.76
N ASP A 331 10.60 13.69 12.75
CA ASP A 331 11.75 14.57 13.00
C ASP A 331 12.14 14.64 14.48
N LYS A 332 13.19 15.42 14.77
CA LYS A 332 13.73 15.61 16.12
C LYS A 332 12.75 16.22 17.13
N ASN A 333 11.73 16.94 16.67
CA ASN A 333 10.70 17.59 17.49
C ASN A 333 9.43 16.71 17.57
N GLY A 334 9.54 15.46 17.14
CA GLY A 334 8.45 14.50 17.13
C GLY A 334 7.37 14.80 16.09
N PHE A 335 7.66 15.56 15.03
CA PHE A 335 6.72 15.87 13.96
C PHE A 335 6.90 14.91 12.78
N LEU A 336 5.81 14.31 12.31
CA LEU A 336 5.79 13.46 11.14
C LEU A 336 5.96 14.30 9.86
N GLN A 337 7.04 14.08 9.14
CA GLN A 337 7.28 14.60 7.79
C GLN A 337 6.88 13.55 6.76
N MET A 338 6.44 14.00 5.58
CA MET A 338 6.05 13.14 4.45
C MET A 338 6.95 13.46 3.25
N THR A 339 8.21 13.03 3.33
CA THR A 339 9.31 13.48 2.46
C THR A 339 9.16 13.13 0.98
N ASN A 340 8.21 12.26 0.62
CA ASN A 340 7.92 11.89 -0.77
C ASN A 340 6.55 12.39 -1.25
N MET A 341 5.89 13.26 -0.47
CA MET A 341 4.62 13.90 -0.83
C MET A 341 4.85 15.34 -1.24
N LYS A 342 4.19 15.79 -2.31
CA LYS A 342 4.06 17.20 -2.69
C LYS A 342 3.03 17.86 -1.77
N ILE A 343 3.51 18.43 -0.67
CA ILE A 343 2.65 19.06 0.35
C ILE A 343 2.28 20.51 -0.04
N THR A 344 3.13 21.17 -0.82
CA THR A 344 2.94 22.55 -1.31
C THR A 344 3.26 22.65 -2.80
N ASP A 345 2.77 23.69 -3.48
CA ASP A 345 3.07 23.95 -4.89
C ASP A 345 4.56 24.18 -5.17
N SER A 346 5.32 24.60 -4.15
CA SER A 346 6.76 24.84 -4.23
C SER A 346 7.62 23.60 -4.03
N ASP A 347 7.02 22.46 -3.66
CA ASP A 347 7.72 21.22 -3.37
C ASP A 347 8.38 20.63 -4.63
N LYS A 348 9.71 20.47 -4.57
CA LYS A 348 10.52 19.98 -5.70
C LYS A 348 10.83 18.48 -5.62
N THR A 349 10.52 17.81 -4.52
CA THR A 349 11.06 16.49 -4.19
C THR A 349 10.00 15.40 -4.08
N GLY A 350 8.74 15.74 -3.79
CA GLY A 350 7.67 14.76 -3.68
C GLY A 350 7.33 14.07 -5.01
N ALA A 351 7.22 12.74 -5.01
CA ALA A 351 6.70 11.97 -6.15
C ALA A 351 5.18 11.77 -6.09
N TYR A 352 4.59 11.83 -4.89
CA TYR A 352 3.17 11.61 -4.66
C TYR A 352 2.46 12.94 -4.37
N GLN A 353 1.15 12.99 -4.62
CA GLN A 353 0.31 14.14 -4.27
C GLN A 353 -1.01 13.65 -3.68
N PHE A 354 -1.72 14.54 -3.01
CA PHE A 354 -3.08 14.26 -2.57
C PHE A 354 -4.09 14.44 -3.70
N THR A 355 -5.16 13.64 -3.70
CA THR A 355 -6.30 13.89 -4.58
C THR A 355 -6.90 15.27 -4.34
N THR A 356 -7.32 15.93 -5.41
CA THR A 356 -8.04 17.20 -5.38
C THR A 356 -9.56 17.03 -5.46
N ASN A 357 -10.04 15.79 -5.60
CA ASN A 357 -11.46 15.47 -5.61
C ASN A 357 -11.95 15.13 -4.20
N MET A 358 -13.00 15.82 -3.76
CA MET A 358 -13.51 15.66 -2.40
C MET A 358 -14.09 14.27 -2.11
N ASP A 359 -14.79 13.64 -3.06
CA ASP A 359 -15.39 12.31 -2.84
C ASP A 359 -14.31 11.21 -2.78
N ASP A 360 -13.26 11.34 -3.58
CA ASP A 360 -12.09 10.47 -3.53
C ASP A 360 -11.34 10.64 -2.19
N ALA A 361 -11.21 11.87 -1.72
CA ALA A 361 -10.61 12.17 -0.43
C ALA A 361 -11.38 11.49 0.72
N LEU A 362 -12.72 11.58 0.74
CA LEU A 362 -13.54 10.90 1.75
C LEU A 362 -13.48 9.38 1.62
N THR A 363 -13.46 8.84 0.41
CA THR A 363 -13.31 7.40 0.16
C THR A 363 -11.99 6.86 0.70
N PHE A 364 -10.90 7.63 0.55
CA PHE A 364 -9.62 7.30 1.16
C PHE A 364 -9.70 7.28 2.68
N ASP A 365 -10.41 8.22 3.30
CA ASP A 365 -10.54 8.27 4.77
C ASP A 365 -11.20 7.01 5.29
N ASP A 366 -12.31 6.59 4.70
CA ASP A 366 -13.03 5.36 5.05
C ASP A 366 -12.11 4.13 4.88
N THR A 367 -11.42 4.06 3.73
CA THR A 367 -10.58 2.91 3.38
C THR A 367 -9.37 2.79 4.32
N PHE A 368 -8.64 3.89 4.50
CA PHE A 368 -7.46 3.93 5.35
C PHE A 368 -7.81 3.72 6.83
N SER A 369 -8.93 4.31 7.29
CA SER A 369 -9.43 4.09 8.65
C SER A 369 -9.75 2.63 8.92
N SER A 370 -10.38 1.92 7.96
CA SER A 370 -10.63 0.48 8.09
C SER A 370 -9.34 -0.32 8.30
N ILE A 371 -8.28 0.00 7.54
CA ILE A 371 -6.96 -0.65 7.68
C ILE A 371 -6.39 -0.39 9.09
N VAL A 372 -6.46 0.85 9.58
CA VAL A 372 -6.00 1.20 10.93
C VAL A 372 -6.82 0.47 11.99
N GLN A 373 -8.13 0.37 11.81
CA GLN A 373 -9.01 -0.35 12.73
C GLN A 373 -8.65 -1.84 12.84
N ASP A 374 -8.35 -2.48 11.71
CA ASP A 374 -7.95 -3.89 11.66
C ASP A 374 -6.60 -4.14 12.33
N VAL A 375 -5.65 -3.22 12.16
CA VAL A 375 -4.33 -3.30 12.81
C VAL A 375 -4.44 -3.03 14.31
N TYR A 376 -5.28 -2.07 14.70
CA TYR A 376 -5.44 -1.57 16.07
C TYR A 376 -6.88 -1.75 16.59
N PRO A 377 -7.40 -2.99 16.70
CA PRO A 377 -8.78 -3.23 17.13
C PRO A 377 -9.03 -2.87 18.61
N LYS A 378 -7.96 -2.58 19.36
CA LYS A 378 -8.01 -2.11 20.75
C LYS A 378 -7.55 -0.65 20.92
N GLY A 379 -7.35 0.07 19.81
CA GLY A 379 -6.79 1.42 19.78
C GLY A 379 -5.27 1.44 19.68
N LEU A 380 -4.71 2.64 19.57
CA LEU A 380 -3.28 2.86 19.43
C LEU A 380 -2.56 2.60 20.76
N PRO A 381 -1.38 1.94 20.75
CA PRO A 381 -0.74 1.47 21.97
C PRO A 381 0.00 2.57 22.74
N ILE A 382 -0.65 3.26 23.67
CA ILE A 382 -0.07 4.38 24.44
C ILE A 382 0.96 4.00 25.52
N GLU A 383 0.95 2.76 26.01
CA GLU A 383 1.92 2.26 27.00
C GLU A 383 3.15 1.63 26.32
N THR A 384 3.81 2.38 25.45
CA THR A 384 4.97 1.92 24.68
C THR A 384 6.23 2.69 25.03
N LYS A 385 7.39 2.01 24.98
CA LYS A 385 8.68 2.67 25.17
C LYS A 385 8.92 3.64 24.01
N GLU A 386 9.13 4.90 24.34
CA GLU A 386 9.48 5.96 23.39
C GLU A 386 10.66 5.54 22.49
N GLY A 387 10.56 5.83 21.20
CA GLY A 387 11.53 5.43 20.17
C GLY A 387 11.53 3.95 19.79
N SER A 388 10.70 3.09 20.41
CA SER A 388 10.53 1.71 19.93
C SER A 388 9.81 1.66 18.59
N LYS A 389 9.99 0.59 17.80
CA LYS A 389 9.28 0.42 16.51
C LYS A 389 7.75 0.55 16.66
N THR A 390 7.19 -0.01 17.72
CA THR A 390 5.75 0.08 18.01
C THR A 390 5.33 1.51 18.34
N PHE A 391 6.13 2.24 19.13
CA PHE A 391 5.88 3.64 19.47
C PHE A 391 5.92 4.51 18.21
N LEU A 392 6.98 4.41 17.41
CA LEU A 392 7.13 5.20 16.18
C LEU A 392 5.99 4.93 15.22
N ARG A 393 5.58 3.67 15.05
CA ARG A 393 4.46 3.35 14.18
C ARG A 393 3.12 3.90 14.70
N ALA A 394 2.89 3.84 16.00
CA ALA A 394 1.70 4.44 16.59
C ALA A 394 1.71 5.98 16.46
N GLN A 395 2.88 6.60 16.55
CA GLN A 395 3.07 8.03 16.34
C GLN A 395 2.83 8.45 14.88
N GLU A 396 3.45 7.75 13.92
CA GLU A 396 3.21 7.91 12.49
C GLU A 396 1.71 7.80 12.17
N THR A 397 1.05 6.78 12.71
CA THR A 397 -0.39 6.56 12.51
C THR A 397 -1.23 7.64 13.15
N HIS A 398 -0.92 8.05 14.38
CA HIS A 398 -1.62 9.15 15.04
C HIS A 398 -1.54 10.44 14.22
N GLN A 399 -0.34 10.82 13.81
CA GLN A 399 -0.08 12.09 13.13
C GLN A 399 -0.47 12.09 11.65
N PHE A 400 -0.55 10.93 11.00
CA PHE A 400 -0.99 10.86 9.61
C PHE A 400 -2.43 11.37 9.42
N ARG A 401 -3.27 11.31 10.45
CA ARG A 401 -4.60 11.95 10.46
C ARG A 401 -4.56 13.45 10.17
N TYR A 402 -3.47 14.11 10.55
CA TYR A 402 -3.28 15.52 10.22
C TYR A 402 -3.10 15.72 8.72
N TYR A 403 -2.32 14.86 8.06
CA TYR A 403 -2.15 14.94 6.61
C TYR A 403 -3.42 14.55 5.85
N MET A 404 -4.20 13.61 6.39
CA MET A 404 -5.54 13.31 5.87
C MET A 404 -6.46 14.54 5.97
N ASP A 405 -6.35 15.31 7.06
CA ASP A 405 -7.10 16.56 7.22
C ASP A 405 -6.66 17.62 6.20
N LYS A 406 -5.35 17.73 5.90
CA LYS A 406 -4.82 18.62 4.85
C LYS A 406 -5.40 18.27 3.49
N LYS A 407 -5.31 16.99 3.12
CA LYS A 407 -5.88 16.44 1.89
C LYS A 407 -7.35 16.84 1.75
N ASN A 408 -8.15 16.66 2.81
CA ASN A 408 -9.57 16.98 2.78
C ASN A 408 -9.83 18.49 2.62
N ASN A 409 -9.04 19.34 3.27
CA ASN A 409 -9.14 20.79 3.11
C ASN A 409 -8.83 21.22 1.67
N ASP A 410 -7.74 20.70 1.11
CA ASP A 410 -7.28 21.02 -0.23
C ASP A 410 -8.25 20.48 -1.28
N ALA A 411 -8.75 19.26 -1.10
CA ALA A 411 -9.75 18.65 -1.99
C ALA A 411 -11.08 19.41 -2.00
N LEU A 412 -11.57 19.85 -0.83
CA LEU A 412 -12.78 20.68 -0.75
C LEU A 412 -12.59 22.00 -1.51
N ARG A 413 -11.43 22.65 -1.35
CA ARG A 413 -11.09 23.92 -2.01
C ARG A 413 -10.92 23.75 -3.51
N ALA A 414 -10.26 22.69 -3.96
CA ALA A 414 -10.05 22.40 -5.37
C ALA A 414 -11.33 21.95 -6.09
N THR A 415 -12.23 21.24 -5.40
CA THR A 415 -13.54 20.84 -5.95
C THR A 415 -14.44 22.05 -6.18
N TYR A 416 -14.36 23.07 -5.31
CA TYR A 416 -15.19 24.28 -5.37
C TYR A 416 -14.31 25.55 -5.30
N PRO A 417 -13.52 25.84 -6.36
CA PRO A 417 -12.54 26.91 -6.34
C PRO A 417 -13.20 28.30 -6.30
N ASP A 418 -14.37 28.44 -6.91
CA ASP A 418 -15.07 29.73 -7.10
C ASP A 418 -15.85 30.19 -5.85
N GLU A 419 -16.02 29.34 -4.84
CA GLU A 419 -16.76 29.69 -3.63
C GLU A 419 -15.97 30.66 -2.73
N ALA A 420 -16.66 31.63 -2.14
CA ALA A 420 -16.03 32.74 -1.45
C ALA A 420 -15.27 32.34 -0.17
N ASN A 421 -15.68 31.26 0.49
CA ASN A 421 -15.11 30.77 1.74
C ASN A 421 -15.45 29.28 1.94
N ASP A 422 -14.83 28.65 2.94
CA ASP A 422 -14.95 27.20 3.16
C ASP A 422 -16.36 26.78 3.64
N LEU A 423 -17.13 27.65 4.32
CA LEU A 423 -18.53 27.36 4.65
C LEU A 423 -19.40 27.25 3.40
N GLU A 424 -19.23 28.14 2.42
CA GLU A 424 -19.95 28.07 1.15
C GLU A 424 -19.55 26.83 0.34
N ARG A 425 -18.28 26.40 0.41
CA ARG A 425 -17.85 25.11 -0.17
C ARG A 425 -18.58 23.92 0.44
N ILE A 426 -18.71 23.88 1.76
CA ILE A 426 -19.47 22.81 2.46
C ILE A 426 -20.95 22.82 2.04
N LYS A 427 -21.56 24.01 1.95
CA LYS A 427 -22.96 24.15 1.49
C LYS A 427 -23.13 23.69 0.04
N ARG A 428 -22.18 24.06 -0.82
CA ARG A 428 -22.15 23.66 -2.23
C ARG A 428 -22.05 22.14 -2.36
N TYR A 429 -21.13 21.52 -1.63
CA TYR A 429 -21.03 20.05 -1.55
C TYR A 429 -22.35 19.41 -1.13
N ASN A 430 -22.99 19.90 -0.06
CA ASN A 430 -24.29 19.39 0.39
C ASN A 430 -25.42 19.56 -0.63
N GLY A 431 -25.31 20.55 -1.52
CA GLY A 431 -26.24 20.78 -2.62
C GLY A 431 -26.05 19.80 -3.77
N ASP A 432 -24.79 19.53 -4.12
CA ASP A 432 -24.41 18.64 -5.23
C ASP A 432 -24.49 17.15 -4.84
N SER A 433 -24.35 16.82 -3.54
CA SER A 433 -24.35 15.46 -2.98
C SER A 433 -25.57 15.20 -2.06
N PRO A 434 -26.80 15.06 -2.59
CA PRO A 434 -28.01 15.03 -1.77
C PRO A 434 -28.14 13.81 -0.85
N SER A 435 -27.46 12.70 -1.14
CA SER A 435 -27.44 11.47 -0.35
C SER A 435 -26.29 11.38 0.65
N SER A 436 -25.35 12.33 0.63
CA SER A 436 -24.12 12.32 1.41
C SER A 436 -23.83 13.77 1.82
N LYS A 437 -24.37 14.21 2.97
CA LYS A 437 -24.26 15.60 3.44
C LYS A 437 -23.46 15.74 4.72
N PHE A 438 -22.64 16.78 4.78
CA PHE A 438 -22.11 17.31 6.02
C PHE A 438 -23.23 17.67 6.98
N THR A 439 -23.04 17.34 8.26
CA THR A 439 -23.94 17.69 9.35
C THR A 439 -23.21 18.50 10.41
N GLY A 440 -23.91 19.46 11.01
CA GLY A 440 -23.39 20.18 12.16
C GLY A 440 -23.31 19.28 13.39
N GLU A 441 -22.25 19.42 14.18
CA GLU A 441 -21.99 18.66 15.41
C GLU A 441 -21.50 19.59 16.53
N LYS A 442 -21.50 19.11 17.78
CA LYS A 442 -21.05 19.83 18.97
C LYS A 442 -19.56 20.22 18.88
N ALA A 443 -19.26 21.52 18.95
CA ALA A 443 -17.91 22.05 18.75
C ALA A 443 -17.16 22.45 20.04
N ARG A 444 -17.58 21.97 21.22
CA ARG A 444 -17.01 22.40 22.53
C ARG A 444 -15.49 22.29 22.58
N LEU A 445 -14.93 21.20 22.05
CA LEU A 445 -13.50 20.93 22.08
C LEU A 445 -12.69 21.75 21.06
N HIS A 446 -13.35 22.56 20.23
CA HIS A 446 -12.74 23.42 19.21
C HIS A 446 -12.99 24.90 19.48
N ASN A 447 -13.38 25.26 20.71
CA ASN A 447 -13.58 26.65 21.13
C ASN A 447 -12.71 26.94 22.36
N LYS A 448 -11.41 26.62 22.30
CA LYS A 448 -10.51 26.85 23.43
C LYS A 448 -10.26 28.33 23.63
N TYR A 449 -9.88 28.71 24.84
CA TYR A 449 -9.51 30.09 25.18
C TYR A 449 -8.34 30.14 26.17
N GLN A 450 -7.77 31.33 26.33
CA GLN A 450 -6.75 31.64 27.34
C GLN A 450 -7.30 32.68 28.30
N GLY A 451 -6.96 32.58 29.59
CA GLY A 451 -7.43 33.49 30.64
C GLY A 451 -8.28 32.80 31.70
N ASP A 452 -9.09 33.59 32.39
CA ASP A 452 -10.07 33.14 33.39
C ASP A 452 -11.42 32.80 32.70
N PRO A 453 -12.25 31.90 33.26
CA PRO A 453 -13.51 31.48 32.62
C PRO A 453 -14.41 32.61 32.12
N GLU A 454 -14.42 33.74 32.82
CA GLU A 454 -15.16 34.95 32.47
C GLU A 454 -14.68 35.59 31.16
N ASP A 455 -13.40 35.39 30.79
CA ASP A 455 -12.81 35.91 29.55
C ASP A 455 -13.32 35.18 28.31
N TYR A 456 -13.96 34.01 28.44
CA TYR A 456 -14.44 33.23 27.31
C TYR A 456 -15.37 34.04 26.39
N LYS A 457 -16.31 34.81 26.96
CA LYS A 457 -17.23 35.63 26.16
C LYS A 457 -16.48 36.69 25.35
N LYS A 458 -15.53 37.38 25.98
CA LYS A 458 -14.68 38.38 25.32
C LYS A 458 -13.80 37.74 24.24
N HIS A 459 -13.31 36.52 24.49
CA HIS A 459 -12.53 35.76 23.51
C HIS A 459 -13.37 35.48 22.25
N ILE A 460 -14.58 34.94 22.39
CA ILE A 460 -15.47 34.67 21.25
C ILE A 460 -15.91 35.97 20.57
N GLU A 461 -16.20 37.04 21.32
CA GLU A 461 -16.49 38.36 20.76
C GLU A 461 -15.32 38.93 19.95
N GLN A 462 -14.08 38.59 20.29
CA GLN A 462 -12.89 39.05 19.57
C GLN A 462 -12.55 38.17 18.37
N TYR A 463 -12.54 36.84 18.54
CA TYR A 463 -12.00 35.90 17.56
C TYR A 463 -13.05 35.02 16.85
N GLY A 464 -14.30 35.01 17.32
CA GLY A 464 -15.39 34.22 16.75
C GLY A 464 -15.62 32.88 17.46
N GLU A 465 -16.80 32.29 17.23
CA GLU A 465 -17.18 30.95 17.66
C GLU A 465 -16.88 29.96 16.52
N ASN A 466 -16.28 28.83 16.86
CA ASN A 466 -15.99 27.76 15.91
C ASN A 466 -17.16 26.76 15.85
N PHE A 467 -17.57 26.43 14.63
CA PHE A 467 -18.62 25.47 14.30
C PHE A 467 -18.01 24.20 13.72
N LYS A 468 -18.49 23.04 14.16
CA LYS A 468 -18.02 21.73 13.70
C LYS A 468 -18.99 21.15 12.70
N TYR A 469 -18.46 20.67 11.59
CA TYR A 469 -19.16 19.93 10.55
C TYR A 469 -18.47 18.59 10.36
N VAL A 470 -19.22 17.50 10.42
CA VAL A 470 -18.68 16.15 10.19
C VAL A 470 -19.09 15.67 8.81
N THR A 471 -18.21 14.91 8.16
CA THR A 471 -18.46 14.37 6.83
C THR A 471 -19.60 13.36 6.84
N PRO A 472 -20.33 13.24 5.73
CA PRO A 472 -21.20 12.10 5.54
C PRO A 472 -20.39 10.83 5.39
N SER A 473 -20.94 9.70 5.80
CA SER A 473 -20.32 8.41 5.53
C SER A 473 -21.36 7.34 5.23
N ALA A 474 -21.00 6.47 4.29
CA ALA A 474 -21.80 5.32 3.88
C ALA A 474 -21.99 4.28 5.01
N LYS A 475 -21.16 4.33 6.07
CA LYS A 475 -21.17 3.39 7.20
C LYS A 475 -21.53 4.03 8.56
N LYS A 476 -22.03 5.27 8.57
CA LYS A 476 -22.22 6.16 9.76
C LYS A 476 -20.95 6.87 10.25
N GLY A 477 -19.89 6.90 9.46
CA GLY A 477 -18.57 7.42 9.79
C GLY A 477 -18.50 8.91 10.18
N PHE A 478 -17.81 9.11 11.29
CA PHE A 478 -17.39 10.34 11.96
C PHE A 478 -15.94 10.71 11.60
N HIS A 479 -15.45 10.25 10.45
CA HIS A 479 -14.02 10.28 10.13
C HIS A 479 -13.49 11.70 10.03
N SER A 480 -14.13 12.59 9.30
CA SER A 480 -13.53 13.91 9.02
C SER A 480 -14.33 15.03 9.64
N GLU A 481 -13.64 15.84 10.45
CA GLU A 481 -14.20 16.98 11.17
C GLU A 481 -13.67 18.29 10.58
N PHE A 482 -14.56 19.12 10.07
CA PHE A 482 -14.27 20.45 9.55
C PHE A 482 -14.69 21.50 10.57
N ILE A 483 -13.76 22.38 10.93
CA ILE A 483 -13.99 23.44 11.92
C ILE A 483 -14.01 24.78 11.20
N ILE A 484 -15.14 25.47 11.25
CA ILE A 484 -15.34 26.76 10.59
C ILE A 484 -15.51 27.85 11.64
N ASN A 485 -14.70 28.90 11.54
CA ASN A 485 -14.83 30.07 12.38
C ASN A 485 -15.95 31.00 11.85
N ASP A 486 -16.87 31.44 12.72
CA ASP A 486 -18.07 32.15 12.28
C ASP A 486 -17.87 33.60 11.83
N LYS A 487 -16.77 34.22 12.22
CA LYS A 487 -16.40 35.56 11.77
C LYS A 487 -15.78 35.55 10.40
N THR A 488 -14.95 34.55 10.11
CA THR A 488 -14.23 34.44 8.84
C THR A 488 -14.94 33.56 7.80
N ASN A 489 -15.81 32.66 8.26
CA ASN A 489 -16.40 31.55 7.49
C ASN A 489 -15.37 30.62 6.83
N ASN A 490 -14.11 30.65 7.29
CA ASN A 490 -13.02 29.83 6.78
C ASN A 490 -12.65 28.71 7.77
N LEU A 491 -11.94 27.71 7.25
CA LEU A 491 -11.42 26.60 8.03
C LEU A 491 -10.43 27.06 9.10
N VAL A 492 -10.57 26.50 10.30
CA VAL A 492 -9.55 26.49 11.35
C VAL A 492 -8.75 25.21 11.16
N SER A 493 -7.48 25.36 10.78
CA SER A 493 -6.60 24.25 10.44
C SER A 493 -5.16 24.54 10.78
N GLN A 494 -4.48 23.58 11.39
CA GLN A 494 -3.07 23.70 11.78
C GLN A 494 -2.14 24.04 10.60
N TRP A 495 -2.52 23.66 9.38
CA TRP A 495 -1.76 23.94 8.16
C TRP A 495 -1.70 25.43 7.82
N HIS A 496 -2.54 26.26 8.42
CA HIS A 496 -2.45 27.73 8.31
C HIS A 496 -1.43 28.36 9.27
N ALA A 497 -0.89 27.61 10.24
CA ALA A 497 0.09 28.10 11.21
C ALA A 497 1.53 27.65 10.90
N TYR A 498 1.69 26.53 10.21
CA TYR A 498 3.00 25.99 9.87
C TYR A 498 3.64 26.72 8.68
N GLU A 499 4.97 26.82 8.75
CA GLU A 499 5.82 27.24 7.63
C GLU A 499 6.44 25.99 6.99
N PHE A 500 6.65 26.05 5.67
CA PHE A 500 7.20 24.95 4.89
C PHE A 500 8.54 25.36 4.27
N ASP A 501 9.48 24.42 4.21
CA ASP A 501 10.72 24.59 3.44
C ASP A 501 10.47 24.34 1.93
N GLU A 502 11.52 24.50 1.11
CA GLU A 502 11.43 24.30 -0.35
C GLU A 502 11.16 22.84 -0.79
N ASN A 503 11.25 21.89 0.14
CA ASN A 503 10.97 20.48 -0.08
C ASN A 503 9.61 20.08 0.55
N GLY A 504 8.80 21.05 0.96
CA GLY A 504 7.49 20.80 1.55
C GLY A 504 7.51 20.28 3.00
N ASN A 505 8.66 20.26 3.68
CA ASN A 505 8.73 19.83 5.07
C ASN A 505 8.27 20.95 6.02
N VAL A 506 7.57 20.56 7.08
CA VAL A 506 7.10 21.50 8.11
C VAL A 506 8.26 21.95 9.00
N THR A 507 8.37 23.26 9.19
CA THR A 507 9.24 23.84 10.22
C THR A 507 8.58 23.68 11.59
N SER A 508 8.92 22.58 12.27
CA SER A 508 8.27 22.12 13.50
C SER A 508 8.88 22.69 14.80
N ASP A 509 9.50 23.88 14.76
CA ASP A 509 10.18 24.47 15.92
C ASP A 509 9.20 24.77 17.08
N PRO A 510 9.31 24.11 18.23
CA PRO A 510 8.44 24.35 19.38
C PRO A 510 8.66 25.73 20.02
N ASP A 511 9.83 26.35 19.81
CA ASP A 511 10.18 27.66 20.38
C ASP A 511 9.72 28.83 19.48
N LYS A 512 9.13 28.56 18.30
CA LYS A 512 8.56 29.59 17.43
C LYS A 512 7.50 30.39 18.21
N ALA A 513 7.61 31.72 18.14
CA ALA A 513 6.64 32.64 18.73
C ALA A 513 5.37 32.75 17.88
N TYR A 514 4.46 31.76 17.99
CA TYR A 514 3.17 31.79 17.32
C TYR A 514 2.28 32.91 17.86
N THR A 515 1.67 33.68 16.95
CA THR A 515 0.59 34.63 17.24
C THR A 515 -0.62 33.92 17.86
N LYS A 516 -1.51 34.68 18.50
CA LYS A 516 -2.69 34.09 19.14
C LYS A 516 -3.59 33.38 18.13
N GLU A 517 -3.76 33.95 16.94
CA GLU A 517 -4.51 33.41 15.83
C GLU A 517 -3.87 32.11 15.31
N GLU A 518 -2.54 32.06 15.12
CA GLU A 518 -1.84 30.81 14.75
C GLU A 518 -1.99 29.74 15.84
N GLN A 519 -1.90 30.12 17.12
CA GLN A 519 -2.12 29.17 18.21
C GLN A 519 -3.53 28.56 18.17
N MET A 520 -4.57 29.36 17.85
CA MET A 520 -5.94 28.86 17.66
C MET A 520 -6.03 27.85 16.52
N GLN A 521 -5.33 28.09 15.40
CA GLN A 521 -5.26 27.12 14.29
C GLN A 521 -4.68 25.77 14.74
N LEU A 522 -3.72 25.78 15.66
CA LEU A 522 -3.10 24.57 16.21
C LEU A 522 -4.01 23.85 17.22
N VAL A 523 -4.66 24.56 18.16
CA VAL A 523 -5.39 23.91 19.27
C VAL A 523 -6.85 23.59 18.98
N ASP A 524 -7.48 24.30 18.05
CA ASP A 524 -8.90 24.12 17.68
C ASP A 524 -9.10 23.53 16.28
N GLY A 525 -8.00 23.22 15.59
CA GLY A 525 -8.00 22.77 14.20
C GLY A 525 -8.90 21.57 13.89
N ASN A 526 -9.23 21.45 12.60
CA ASN A 526 -9.85 20.28 11.98
C ASN A 526 -9.03 19.00 12.21
N SER A 527 -9.67 17.84 12.08
CA SER A 527 -9.00 16.55 12.25
C SER A 527 -9.73 15.43 11.53
N VAL A 528 -8.97 14.40 11.15
CA VAL A 528 -9.52 13.09 10.80
C VAL A 528 -9.46 12.16 12.02
N ASN A 529 -10.40 11.22 12.11
CA ASN A 529 -10.58 10.19 13.11
C ASN A 529 -10.63 8.83 12.42
N TYR A 530 -10.02 7.83 13.05
CA TYR A 530 -10.11 6.45 12.60
C TYR A 530 -11.37 5.74 13.10
N ALA A 531 -11.97 6.18 14.20
CA ALA A 531 -13.20 5.59 14.70
C ALA A 531 -14.44 5.96 13.85
N GLU A 532 -15.35 5.00 13.69
CA GLU A 532 -16.62 5.15 12.97
C GLU A 532 -17.64 6.05 13.70
N ASN A 533 -17.45 6.32 15.00
CA ASN A 533 -18.37 7.14 15.78
C ASN A 533 -17.63 7.91 16.90
N SER A 534 -18.23 9.01 17.33
CA SER A 534 -17.77 9.83 18.46
C SER A 534 -17.97 9.16 19.81
N ASP A 535 -18.93 8.24 19.90
CA ASP A 535 -19.47 7.71 21.15
C ASP A 535 -18.92 6.31 21.43
N GLY A 536 -17.76 6.23 22.07
CA GLY A 536 -17.27 4.95 22.53
C GLY A 536 -15.84 4.92 23.04
N ASN A 537 -15.55 3.83 23.77
CA ASN A 537 -14.21 3.51 24.26
C ASN A 537 -13.18 3.36 23.13
N TYR A 538 -13.63 3.04 21.91
CA TYR A 538 -12.73 2.86 20.78
C TYR A 538 -12.19 4.19 20.26
N HIS A 539 -13.07 5.17 20.00
CA HIS A 539 -12.67 6.54 19.65
C HIS A 539 -11.69 7.13 20.68
N THR A 540 -11.97 6.94 21.97
CA THR A 540 -11.05 7.36 23.03
C THR A 540 -9.65 6.77 22.84
N LYS A 541 -9.54 5.47 22.58
CA LYS A 541 -8.26 4.76 22.51
C LYS A 541 -7.50 4.94 21.19
N VAL A 542 -8.19 5.23 20.08
CA VAL A 542 -7.56 5.35 18.76
C VAL A 542 -7.34 6.79 18.34
N ASP A 543 -8.19 7.72 18.78
CA ASP A 543 -8.15 9.11 18.33
C ASP A 543 -7.79 10.11 19.43
N SER A 544 -8.31 9.92 20.67
CA SER A 544 -8.21 10.92 21.75
C SER A 544 -7.00 10.73 22.68
N ASP A 545 -6.85 9.58 23.34
CA ASP A 545 -5.74 9.28 24.26
C ASP A 545 -4.36 9.46 23.58
N PRO A 546 -4.18 9.01 22.31
CA PRO A 546 -2.97 9.25 21.52
C PRO A 546 -2.47 10.68 21.49
N VAL A 547 -3.36 11.69 21.56
CA VAL A 547 -2.99 13.12 21.50
C VAL A 547 -1.99 13.49 22.60
N SER A 548 -2.17 12.95 23.81
CA SER A 548 -1.30 13.28 24.94
C SER A 548 0.13 12.73 24.80
N ILE A 549 0.31 11.69 23.98
CA ILE A 549 1.57 10.95 23.83
C ILE A 549 2.25 11.32 22.51
N TYR A 550 1.50 11.27 21.42
CA TYR A 550 2.03 11.27 20.05
C TYR A 550 1.92 12.61 19.33
N ASP A 551 1.30 13.64 19.92
CA ASP A 551 1.37 14.98 19.31
C ASP A 551 2.82 15.47 19.22
N PRO A 552 3.16 16.20 18.14
CA PRO A 552 4.46 16.87 18.03
C PRO A 552 4.66 17.91 19.14
N GLU A 553 5.92 18.21 19.45
CA GLU A 553 6.27 19.12 20.55
C GLU A 553 5.64 20.50 20.39
N VAL A 554 5.59 21.04 19.18
CA VAL A 554 4.93 22.32 18.87
C VAL A 554 3.47 22.38 19.37
N ARG A 555 2.69 21.32 19.15
CA ARG A 555 1.29 21.26 19.60
C ARG A 555 1.21 21.10 21.12
N LYS A 556 2.11 20.32 21.71
CA LYS A 556 2.20 20.14 23.18
C LYS A 556 2.51 21.44 23.89
N GLU A 557 3.47 22.21 23.38
CA GLU A 557 3.87 23.50 23.96
C GLU A 557 2.75 24.54 23.83
N VAL A 558 2.20 24.72 22.63
CA VAL A 558 1.12 25.69 22.39
C VAL A 558 -0.09 25.38 23.29
N ARG A 559 -0.46 24.10 23.47
CA ARG A 559 -1.63 23.71 24.25
C ARG A 559 -1.57 24.08 25.73
N LYS A 560 -0.39 24.26 26.34
CA LYS A 560 -0.24 24.51 27.80
C LYS A 560 -1.02 25.74 28.31
N GLY A 561 -1.25 26.72 27.44
CA GLY A 561 -1.98 27.95 27.79
C GLY A 561 -3.50 27.92 27.52
N TRP A 562 -4.02 26.89 26.86
CA TRP A 562 -5.38 26.86 26.33
C TRP A 562 -6.30 25.93 27.12
N LYS A 563 -7.53 26.39 27.38
CA LYS A 563 -8.54 25.70 28.17
C LYS A 563 -9.81 25.49 27.35
N ASP A 564 -10.48 24.36 27.55
CA ASP A 564 -11.84 24.17 27.04
C ASP A 564 -12.84 25.08 27.80
N PRO A 565 -13.94 25.50 27.16
CA PRO A 565 -14.98 26.25 27.84
C PRO A 565 -15.73 25.38 28.86
N LEU A 566 -16.13 26.00 29.97
CA LEU A 566 -16.95 25.34 31.01
C LEU A 566 -18.40 25.23 30.55
N THR A 567 -19.03 24.08 30.81
CA THR A 567 -20.35 23.74 30.24
C THR A 567 -21.43 23.39 31.25
N GLY A 568 -21.21 23.67 32.55
CA GLY A 568 -22.22 23.44 33.60
C GLY A 568 -22.73 21.99 33.76
N ARG A 569 -22.26 21.02 32.94
CA ARG A 569 -22.75 19.64 32.92
C ARG A 569 -22.30 18.80 34.12
N ARG A 570 -21.18 19.16 34.75
CA ARG A 570 -20.66 18.45 35.92
C ARG A 570 -21.30 18.92 37.23
N ASN A 571 -21.79 20.15 37.28
CA ASN A 571 -22.49 20.72 38.43
C ASN A 571 -23.46 21.82 37.97
N LYS A 572 -24.75 21.72 38.34
CA LYS A 572 -25.78 22.72 37.98
C LYS A 572 -25.50 24.14 38.51
N ASN A 573 -24.59 24.27 39.48
CA ASN A 573 -24.15 25.54 40.04
C ASN A 573 -22.89 26.11 39.37
N GLU A 574 -22.29 25.42 38.39
CA GLU A 574 -21.17 25.95 37.60
C GLU A 574 -21.68 26.87 36.49
N LEU A 575 -20.92 27.94 36.23
CA LEU A 575 -21.19 28.88 35.15
C LEU A 575 -21.07 28.15 33.80
N ASN A 576 -22.10 28.30 32.97
CA ASN A 576 -22.15 27.75 31.62
C ASN A 576 -21.71 28.83 30.61
N TYR A 577 -20.51 28.68 30.08
CA TYR A 577 -19.94 29.61 29.10
C TYR A 577 -20.08 29.11 27.65
N PHE A 578 -20.39 27.83 27.44
CA PHE A 578 -20.64 27.26 26.12
C PHE A 578 -21.86 26.34 26.09
N ASP A 579 -22.86 26.74 25.31
CA ASP A 579 -24.10 26.00 25.11
C ASP A 579 -23.89 24.85 24.12
N ILE A 580 -23.56 23.67 24.65
CA ILE A 580 -23.28 22.47 23.85
C ILE A 580 -24.46 22.11 22.95
N ASP A 581 -25.68 22.09 23.50
CA ASP A 581 -26.83 21.56 22.79
C ASP A 581 -27.27 22.51 21.66
N ASN A 582 -27.13 23.82 21.87
CA ASN A 582 -27.40 24.82 20.85
C ASN A 582 -26.27 24.93 19.79
N SER A 583 -25.04 24.53 20.10
CA SER A 583 -23.91 24.56 19.15
C SER A 583 -24.21 23.72 17.90
N GLU A 584 -24.75 22.51 18.09
CA GLU A 584 -25.15 21.61 17.01
C GLU A 584 -26.31 22.19 16.18
N GLU A 585 -27.32 22.76 16.83
CA GLU A 585 -28.48 23.38 16.16
C GLU A 585 -28.06 24.58 15.31
N LYS A 586 -27.22 25.48 15.86
CA LYS A 586 -26.66 26.63 15.15
C LYS A 586 -25.82 26.21 13.95
N ALA A 587 -24.97 25.19 14.09
CA ALA A 587 -24.16 24.64 12.99
C ALA A 587 -25.06 24.18 11.84
N ASN A 588 -26.08 23.36 12.15
CA ASN A 588 -27.04 22.86 11.16
C ASN A 588 -27.91 23.97 10.55
N LYS A 589 -28.22 25.04 11.28
CA LYS A 589 -28.91 26.21 10.75
C LYS A 589 -28.04 26.96 9.74
N LYS A 590 -26.74 27.11 9.99
CA LYS A 590 -25.79 27.74 9.06
C LYS A 590 -25.72 26.99 7.72
N LEU A 591 -25.81 25.66 7.71
CA LEU A 591 -25.85 24.86 6.47
C LEU A 591 -27.10 25.09 5.60
N LYS A 592 -28.20 25.59 6.18
CA LYS A 592 -29.47 25.82 5.46
C LYS A 592 -29.59 27.21 4.84
N GLY A 593 -28.71 28.15 5.19
CA GLY A 593 -28.76 29.52 4.69
C GLY A 593 -28.09 29.65 3.33
N ARG A 594 -28.81 30.17 2.33
CA ARG A 594 -28.22 30.89 1.19
C ARG A 594 -28.14 32.36 1.54
#